data_AF-A0A8E6BBR0-F1
#
_entry.id   AF-A0A8E6BBR0-F1
#
_cell.length_a   1.000
_cell.length_b   1.000
_cell.length_c   1.000
_cell.angle_alpha   90.00
_cell.angle_beta   90.00
_cell.angle_gamma   90.00
#
_symmetry.space_group_name_H-M   'P 1'
#
loop_
_entity.id
_entity.type
_entity.pdbx_description
1 polymer ?
#
loop_
_entity_poly.entity_id
_entity_poly.type
_entity_poly.pdbx_seq_one_letter_code
_entity_poly.pdbx_strand_id
1 'polypeptide(L)'
;MKLLHISHACGLDLGQANVPTAFAVIERRDFEATTPDERDHSKYHVRHLERFVSGTPYEVIFQKVRETRLHAQVEHGPLVVNRTGVGNAVVKLLGKAYPGVYPEEVMITSGIQAVKERTTIWFWP
;
A
#
# COMPACT_ATOMS: atom_id res chain seq x y z
N MET A 1 28.02 2.86 -4.24
CA MET A 1 26.78 2.44 -4.91
C MET A 1 26.16 3.64 -5.61
N LYS A 2 26.05 3.58 -6.94
CA LYS A 2 25.37 4.60 -7.76
C LYS A 2 23.87 4.35 -7.73
N LEU A 3 23.06 5.40 -7.52
CA LEU A 3 21.60 5.30 -7.57
C LEU A 3 21.13 5.23 -9.03
N LEU A 4 20.26 4.28 -9.35
CA LEU A 4 19.70 4.08 -10.69
C LEU A 4 18.27 4.60 -10.79
N HIS A 5 17.43 4.31 -9.80
CA HIS A 5 16.00 4.60 -9.86
C HIS A 5 15.40 4.81 -8.47
N ILE A 6 14.40 5.69 -8.38
CA ILE A 6 13.58 5.87 -7.19
C ILE A 6 12.13 5.62 -7.58
N SER A 7 11.45 4.77 -6.81
CA SER A 7 10.01 4.54 -6.92
C SER A 7 9.35 4.60 -5.55
N HIS A 8 8.04 4.84 -5.54
CA HIS A 8 7.24 4.88 -4.32
C HIS A 8 6.09 3.90 -4.42
N ALA A 9 5.72 3.31 -3.29
CA ALA A 9 4.50 2.52 -3.13
C ALA A 9 3.80 2.90 -1.83
N CYS A 10 2.46 2.86 -1.85
CA CYS A 10 1.64 3.11 -0.68
C CYS A 10 0.95 1.81 -0.25
N GLY A 11 0.94 1.52 1.04
CA GLY A 11 0.23 0.37 1.62
C GLY A 11 -0.83 0.85 2.60
N LEU A 12 -2.05 0.35 2.47
CA LEU A 12 -3.18 0.63 3.37
C LEU A 12 -3.73 -0.69 3.92
N ASP A 13 -3.58 -0.88 5.23
CA ASP A 13 -4.11 -2.04 5.94
C ASP A 13 -5.36 -1.67 6.71
N LEU A 14 -6.52 -2.11 6.20
CA LEU A 14 -7.82 -1.72 6.73
C LEU A 14 -8.24 -2.62 7.89
N GLY A 15 -8.36 -2.01 9.07
CA GLY A 15 -8.93 -2.65 10.26
C GLY A 15 -10.46 -2.55 10.28
N GLN A 16 -11.12 -3.59 10.81
CA GLN A 16 -12.52 -3.50 11.23
C GLN A 16 -12.70 -2.44 12.35
N ALA A 17 -13.95 -2.11 12.73
CA ALA A 17 -14.24 -1.02 13.67
C ALA A 17 -13.38 -0.99 14.96
N ASN A 18 -13.03 -2.14 15.52
CA ASN A 18 -12.24 -2.23 16.75
C ASN A 18 -10.74 -2.49 16.51
N VAL A 19 -10.33 -2.67 15.26
CA VAL A 19 -8.95 -2.96 14.85
C VAL A 19 -8.35 -1.69 14.23
N PRO A 20 -7.14 -1.26 14.62
CA PRO A 20 -6.51 -0.10 14.00
C PRO A 20 -6.29 -0.28 12.50
N THR A 21 -6.45 0.80 11.73
CA THR A 21 -6.01 0.86 10.33
C THR A 21 -4.58 1.42 10.29
N ALA A 22 -3.75 0.94 9.36
CA ALA A 22 -2.40 1.45 9.15
C ALA A 22 -2.19 1.92 7.71
N PHE A 23 -1.40 2.98 7.53
CA PHE A 23 -1.00 3.50 6.23
C PHE A 23 0.51 3.75 6.18
N ALA A 24 1.14 3.35 5.08
CA ALA A 24 2.57 3.52 4.88
C ALA A 24 2.88 4.03 3.47
N VAL A 25 3.92 4.86 3.37
CA VAL A 25 4.56 5.22 2.09
C VAL A 25 6.00 4.72 2.13
N ILE A 26 6.35 3.88 1.17
CA ILE A 26 7.67 3.27 1.02
C ILE A 26 8.33 3.83 -0.22
N GLU A 27 9.58 4.26 -0.09
CA GLU A 27 10.44 4.60 -1.21
C GLU A 27 11.44 3.45 -1.43
N ARG A 28 11.46 2.92 -2.65
CA ARG A 28 12.46 1.97 -3.11
C ARG A 28 13.51 2.70 -3.93
N ARG A 29 14.77 2.53 -3.53
CA ARG A 29 15.96 3.04 -4.24
C ARG A 29 16.73 1.88 -4.83
N ASP A 30 16.76 1.79 -6.15
CA ASP A 30 17.56 0.79 -6.86
C ASP A 30 18.96 1.33 -7.10
N PHE A 31 19.97 0.54 -6.78
CA PHE A 31 21.37 0.90 -6.96
C PHE A 31 22.05 -0.01 -7.98
N GLU A 32 23.12 0.48 -8.57
CA GLU A 32 24.00 -0.31 -9.43
C GLU A 32 24.74 -1.36 -8.60
N ALA A 33 24.88 -2.55 -9.20
CA ALA A 33 25.60 -3.63 -8.61
C ALA A 33 27.07 -3.29 -8.37
N THR A 34 27.57 -3.60 -7.18
CA THR A 34 28.98 -3.39 -6.88
C THR A 34 29.82 -4.64 -7.13
N THR A 35 29.18 -5.81 -7.11
CA THR A 35 29.79 -7.08 -7.54
C THR A 35 28.79 -7.93 -8.34
N PRO A 36 29.26 -8.86 -9.20
CA PRO A 36 28.37 -9.72 -10.00
C PRO A 36 27.45 -10.66 -9.19
N ASP A 37 27.79 -10.94 -7.92
CA ASP A 37 27.07 -11.91 -7.08
C ASP A 37 26.01 -11.28 -6.16
N GLU A 38 25.93 -9.96 -6.11
CA GLU A 38 24.92 -9.25 -5.33
C GLU A 38 23.54 -9.40 -6.00
N ARG A 39 22.56 -9.98 -5.29
CA ARG A 39 21.24 -10.34 -5.85
C ARG A 39 20.13 -9.32 -5.61
N ASP A 40 20.33 -8.36 -4.70
CA ASP A 40 19.38 -7.28 -4.45
C ASP A 40 20.11 -5.98 -4.09
N HIS A 41 19.92 -4.97 -4.92
CA HIS A 41 20.53 -3.64 -4.76
C HIS A 41 19.48 -2.59 -4.42
N SER A 42 18.34 -3.02 -3.89
CA SER A 42 17.25 -2.14 -3.50
C SER A 42 17.39 -1.75 -2.04
N LYS A 43 17.28 -0.46 -1.71
CA LYS A 43 17.07 0.00 -0.33
C LYS A 43 15.65 0.52 -0.19
N TYR A 44 14.95 0.08 0.85
CA TYR A 44 13.61 0.53 1.17
C TYR A 44 13.66 1.52 2.32
N HIS A 45 13.00 2.67 2.13
CA HIS A 45 12.88 3.71 3.13
C HIS A 45 11.41 3.92 3.47
N VAL A 46 11.07 3.86 4.75
CA VAL A 46 9.75 4.28 5.23
C VAL A 46 9.71 5.81 5.22
N ARG A 47 8.89 6.38 4.34
CA ARG A 47 8.71 7.84 4.20
C ARG A 47 7.58 8.36 5.05
N HIS A 48 6.57 7.53 5.26
CA HIS A 48 5.43 7.83 6.12
C HIS A 48 4.95 6.54 6.76
N LEU A 49 4.59 6.60 8.04
CA LEU A 49 3.90 5.53 8.74
C LEU A 49 2.89 6.15 9.68
N GLU A 50 1.64 5.73 9.53
CA GLU A 50 0.52 6.28 10.29
C GLU A 50 -0.39 5.15 10.76
N ARG A 51 -0.80 5.25 12.02
CA ARG A 51 -1.80 4.39 12.62
C ARG A 51 -3.03 5.24 12.93
N PHE A 52 -4.17 4.86 12.37
CA PHE A 52 -5.44 5.47 12.69
C PHE A 52 -6.00 4.87 13.98
N VAL A 53 -6.66 5.70 14.77
CA VAL A 53 -7.36 5.26 15.99
C VAL A 53 -8.49 4.29 15.60
N SER A 54 -8.68 3.21 16.36
CA SER A 54 -9.80 2.29 16.14
C SER A 54 -11.12 3.06 16.15
N GLY A 55 -12.01 2.73 15.22
CA GLY A 55 -13.31 3.39 15.07
C GLY A 55 -13.27 4.70 14.26
N THR A 56 -12.09 5.13 13.77
CA THR A 56 -12.02 6.26 12.82
C THR A 56 -12.85 5.91 11.58
N PRO A 57 -13.79 6.78 11.15
CA PRO A 57 -14.60 6.51 9.96
C PRO A 57 -13.73 6.32 8.71
N TYR A 58 -14.06 5.36 7.86
CA TYR A 58 -13.28 5.05 6.66
C TYR A 58 -13.15 6.25 5.72
N GLU A 59 -14.17 7.10 5.63
CA GLU A 59 -14.14 8.32 4.84
C GLU A 59 -13.04 9.28 5.30
N VAL A 60 -12.86 9.42 6.61
CA VAL A 60 -11.82 10.26 7.22
C VAL A 60 -10.44 9.65 6.95
N ILE A 61 -10.31 8.32 7.09
CA ILE A 61 -9.08 7.58 6.74
C ILE A 61 -8.71 7.82 5.27
N PHE A 62 -9.67 7.67 4.35
CA PHE A 62 -9.41 7.80 2.92
C PHE A 62 -9.09 9.23 2.49
N GLN A 63 -9.72 10.24 3.09
CA GLN A 63 -9.35 11.63 2.91
C GLN A 63 -7.90 11.86 3.35
N LYS A 64 -7.52 11.35 4.53
CA LYS A 64 -6.16 11.48 5.04
C LYS A 64 -5.14 10.78 4.14
N VAL A 65 -5.44 9.57 3.67
CA VAL A 65 -4.61 8.84 2.70
C VAL A 65 -4.40 9.67 1.43
N ARG A 66 -5.48 10.25 0.87
CA ARG A 66 -5.39 11.11 -0.31
C ARG A 66 -4.50 12.33 -0.06
N GLU A 67 -4.70 13.03 1.05
CA GLU A 67 -3.90 14.20 1.43
C GLU A 67 -2.41 13.86 1.58
N THR A 68 -2.10 12.78 2.30
CA THR A 68 -0.72 12.34 2.50
C THR A 68 -0.06 11.97 1.17
N ARG A 69 -0.77 11.29 0.26
CA ARG A 69 -0.24 10.95 -1.07
C ARG A 69 0.02 12.17 -1.94
N LEU A 70 -0.88 13.16 -1.91
CA LEU A 70 -0.69 14.43 -2.62
C LEU A 70 0.50 15.22 -2.05
N HIS A 71 0.59 15.33 -0.71
CA HIS A 71 1.69 16.05 -0.06
C HIS A 71 3.05 15.39 -0.33
N ALA A 72 3.11 14.06 -0.33
CA ALA A 72 4.32 13.30 -0.65
C ALA A 72 4.62 13.21 -2.16
N GLN A 73 3.75 13.73 -3.04
CA GLN A 73 3.89 13.66 -4.50
C GLN A 73 3.98 12.20 -5.02
N VAL A 74 3.14 11.32 -4.46
CA VAL A 74 3.07 9.88 -4.78
C VAL A 74 1.66 9.45 -5.21
N GLU A 75 0.84 10.38 -5.66
CA GLU A 75 -0.54 10.16 -6.13
C GLU A 75 -0.63 9.22 -7.34
N HIS A 76 0.44 9.11 -8.12
CA HIS A 76 0.53 8.21 -9.28
C HIS A 76 1.19 6.87 -8.96
N GLY A 77 1.80 6.72 -7.77
CA GLY A 77 2.35 5.44 -7.33
C GLY A 77 1.26 4.40 -7.02
N PRO A 78 1.60 3.11 -6.97
CA PRO A 78 0.66 2.06 -6.57
C PRO A 78 0.13 2.32 -5.16
N LEU A 79 -1.19 2.13 -4.98
CA LEU A 79 -1.85 2.04 -3.69
C LEU A 79 -2.31 0.60 -3.49
N VAL A 80 -1.60 -0.13 -2.64
CA VAL A 80 -1.93 -1.50 -2.27
C VAL A 80 -2.83 -1.46 -1.04
N VAL A 81 -3.99 -2.10 -1.11
CA VAL A 81 -4.99 -2.14 -0.04
C VAL A 81 -5.13 -3.57 0.46
N ASN A 82 -4.66 -3.84 1.68
CA ASN A 82 -5.05 -5.05 2.37
C ASN A 82 -6.50 -4.88 2.83
N ARG A 83 -7.38 -5.70 2.27
CA ARG A 83 -8.80 -5.72 2.61
C ARG A 83 -9.17 -6.96 3.42
N THR A 84 -8.20 -7.70 3.95
CA THR A 84 -8.47 -8.84 4.83
C THR A 84 -9.35 -8.39 6.00
N GLY A 85 -10.47 -9.07 6.19
CA GLY A 85 -11.42 -8.77 7.25
C GLY A 85 -12.35 -7.57 7.00
N VAL A 86 -12.15 -6.78 5.93
CA VAL A 86 -13.11 -5.72 5.53
C VAL A 86 -13.84 -6.11 4.24
N GLY A 87 -15.15 -5.86 4.20
CA GLY A 87 -15.97 -6.23 3.05
C GLY A 87 -15.69 -5.35 1.82
N ASN A 88 -16.01 -5.85 0.62
CA ASN A 88 -15.91 -5.11 -0.66
C ASN A 88 -16.56 -3.72 -0.62
N ALA A 89 -17.60 -3.54 0.22
CA ALA A 89 -18.27 -2.26 0.39
C ALA A 89 -17.31 -1.15 0.88
N VAL A 90 -16.37 -1.48 1.77
CA VAL A 90 -15.40 -0.51 2.32
C VAL A 90 -14.43 -0.04 1.24
N VAL A 91 -13.91 -0.95 0.41
CA VAL A 91 -13.02 -0.57 -0.71
C VAL A 91 -13.75 0.27 -1.77
N LYS A 92 -15.06 0.02 -1.98
CA LYS A 92 -15.88 0.89 -2.84
C LYS A 92 -16.02 2.31 -2.28
N LEU A 93 -15.97 2.51 -0.96
CA LEU A 93 -15.97 3.84 -0.35
C LEU A 93 -14.65 4.59 -0.64
N LEU A 94 -13.52 3.89 -0.75
CA LEU A 94 -12.25 4.50 -1.15
C LEU A 94 -12.35 5.15 -2.53
N GLY A 95 -12.95 4.46 -3.51
CA GLY A 95 -13.16 5.03 -4.85
C GLY A 95 -14.07 6.27 -4.86
N LYS A 96 -15.01 6.37 -3.90
CA LYS A 96 -15.85 7.57 -3.73
C LYS A 96 -15.10 8.72 -3.07
N ALA A 97 -14.31 8.43 -2.04
CA ALA A 97 -13.54 9.43 -1.30
C ALA A 97 -12.30 9.92 -2.06
N TYR A 98 -11.77 9.08 -2.95
CA TYR A 98 -10.61 9.36 -3.79
C TYR A 98 -10.89 8.99 -5.26
N PRO A 99 -11.69 9.79 -5.98
CA PRO A 99 -12.00 9.53 -7.39
C PRO A 99 -10.74 9.45 -8.25
N GLY A 100 -10.71 8.48 -9.18
CA GLY A 100 -9.57 8.24 -10.08
C GLY A 100 -8.45 7.39 -9.48
N VAL A 101 -8.56 6.98 -8.20
CA VAL A 101 -7.67 5.97 -7.63
C VAL A 101 -8.14 4.56 -7.99
N TYR A 102 -7.20 3.72 -8.42
CA TYR A 102 -7.44 2.31 -8.70
C TYR A 102 -6.52 1.49 -7.78
N PRO A 103 -7.00 1.10 -6.59
CA PRO A 103 -6.16 0.36 -5.66
C PRO A 103 -5.88 -1.05 -6.17
N GLU A 104 -4.68 -1.52 -5.89
CA GLU A 104 -4.35 -2.94 -5.97
C GLU A 104 -4.83 -3.62 -4.69
N GLU A 105 -5.86 -4.44 -4.78
CA GLU A 105 -6.44 -5.11 -3.63
C GLU A 105 -5.64 -6.38 -3.29
N VAL A 106 -5.36 -6.58 -2.00
CA VAL A 106 -4.72 -7.80 -1.51
C VAL A 106 -5.62 -8.43 -0.48
N MET A 107 -5.79 -9.74 -0.61
CA MET A 107 -6.46 -10.57 0.38
C MET A 107 -5.43 -11.55 0.94
N ILE A 108 -4.99 -11.28 2.17
CA ILE A 108 -4.09 -12.15 2.92
C ILE A 108 -4.92 -13.24 3.59
N THR A 109 -4.56 -14.50 3.37
CA THR A 109 -5.22 -15.71 3.90
C THR A 109 -4.17 -16.57 4.65
N SER A 110 -4.17 -17.93 4.58
CA SER A 110 -3.30 -18.77 5.44
C SER A 110 -2.55 -19.99 4.86
N GLY A 111 -2.39 -20.19 3.55
CA GLY A 111 -1.28 -21.01 3.00
C GLY A 111 0.09 -20.31 2.71
N ILE A 112 0.67 -20.57 1.52
CA ILE A 112 2.12 -20.49 1.26
C ILE A 112 2.55 -19.82 -0.06
N GLN A 113 1.67 -19.30 -0.92
CA GLN A 113 2.06 -18.81 -2.26
C GLN A 113 1.17 -17.70 -2.85
N ALA A 114 1.74 -16.55 -3.20
CA ALA A 114 1.03 -15.51 -3.95
C ALA A 114 0.29 -16.02 -5.22
N VAL A 115 -1.05 -15.94 -5.26
CA VAL A 115 -1.86 -16.22 -6.46
C VAL A 115 -2.54 -14.93 -6.92
N LYS A 116 -2.42 -14.61 -8.21
CA LYS A 116 -3.10 -13.47 -8.82
C LYS A 116 -4.35 -13.97 -9.54
N GLU A 117 -5.53 -13.77 -8.93
CA GLU A 117 -6.77 -14.35 -9.46
C GLU A 117 -7.59 -13.37 -10.31
N ARG A 118 -7.21 -12.07 -10.33
CA ARG A 118 -7.65 -11.02 -11.27
C ARG A 118 -6.56 -9.94 -11.40
N THR A 119 -6.73 -8.93 -12.26
CA THR A 119 -5.74 -7.84 -12.46
C THR A 119 -5.25 -7.18 -11.17
N THR A 120 -6.06 -7.19 -10.10
CA THR A 120 -5.81 -6.45 -8.86
C THR A 120 -6.04 -7.26 -7.58
N ILE A 121 -6.15 -8.59 -7.61
CA ILE A 121 -6.36 -9.39 -6.38
C ILE A 121 -5.23 -10.42 -6.22
N TRP A 122 -4.45 -10.26 -5.15
CA TRP A 122 -3.43 -11.20 -4.73
C TRP A 122 -3.89 -11.98 -3.48
N PHE A 123 -3.72 -13.30 -3.52
CA PHE A 123 -3.92 -14.22 -2.40
C PHE A 123 -2.56 -14.62 -1.87
N TRP A 124 -2.29 -14.50 -0.57
CA TRP A 124 -1.01 -14.98 -0.03
C TRP A 124 -0.98 -16.50 0.22
N PRO A 125 -2.04 -17.27 -0.09
CA PRO A 125 -2.60 -18.11 0.96
C PRO A 125 -2.17 -17.49 2.30
#